data_AF-A0AAW8XWQ6-F1
#
_entry.id   AF-A0AAW8XWQ6-F1
#
_cell.length_a   1.000
_cell.length_b   1.000
_cell.length_c   1.000
_cell.angle_alpha   90.00
_cell.angle_beta   90.00
_cell.angle_gamma   90.00
#
_symmetry.space_group_name_H-M   'P 1'
#
loop_
_entity.id
_entity.type
_entity.pdbx_description
1 polymer ?
#
loop_
_entity_poly.entity_id
_entity_poly.type
_entity_poly.pdbx_seq_one_letter_code
_entity_poly.pdbx_strand_id
1 'polypeptide(L)' 'MEQRIAEAQPKLRAGYTLAISAIAHGSQQVEIRREGLLVWRAWGFEHGFESDFALELSMVTVSDAVPDGGLAV' A
#
# COMPACT_ATOMS: atom_id res chain seq x y z
N MET A 1 7.00 -7.17 -6.97
CA MET A 1 6.45 -6.12 -6.09
C MET A 1 6.06 -4.87 -6.88
N GLU A 2 6.91 -4.38 -7.79
CA GLU A 2 6.68 -3.15 -8.57
C GLU A 2 5.29 -3.06 -9.21
N GLN A 3 4.84 -4.12 -9.88
CA GLN A 3 3.50 -4.18 -10.45
C GLN A 3 2.40 -4.03 -9.40
N ARG A 4 2.51 -4.73 -8.25
CA ARG A 4 1.53 -4.64 -7.15
C ARG A 4 1.47 -3.23 -6.56
N ILE A 5 2.62 -2.57 -6.43
CA ILE A 5 2.67 -1.17 -5.99
C ILE A 5 1.97 -0.29 -7.02
N ALA A 6 2.28 -0.44 -8.31
CA ALA A 6 1.64 0.34 -9.37
C ALA A 6 0.11 0.17 -9.42
N GLU A 7 -0.38 -1.06 -9.22
CA GLU A 7 -1.81 -1.38 -9.18
C GLU A 7 -2.51 -0.82 -7.93
N ALA A 8 -1.81 -0.75 -6.79
CA ALA A 8 -2.35 -0.26 -5.54
C ALA A 8 -2.28 1.27 -5.40
N GLN A 9 -1.27 1.91 -6.00
CA GLN A 9 -1.02 3.35 -5.89
C GLN A 9 -2.26 4.23 -6.12
N PRO A 10 -3.07 4.03 -7.19
CA PRO A 10 -4.25 4.86 -7.42
C PRO A 10 -5.40 4.60 -6.42
N LYS A 11 -5.32 3.52 -5.64
CA LYS A 11 -6.36 3.10 -4.68
C LYS A 11 -6.02 3.50 -3.24
N LEU A 12 -4.83 4.05 -2.99
CA LEU A 12 -4.44 4.47 -1.65
C LEU A 12 -5.33 5.62 -1.18
N ARG A 13 -5.74 5.57 0.10
CA ARG A 13 -6.42 6.69 0.76
C ARG A 13 -5.53 7.94 0.70
N ALA A 14 -6.15 9.11 0.66
CA ALA A 14 -5.42 10.38 0.61
C ALA A 14 -4.36 10.48 1.72
N GLY A 15 -3.18 10.98 1.36
CA GLY A 15 -2.03 11.12 2.26
C GLY A 15 -1.19 9.84 2.43
N TYR A 16 -1.64 8.67 1.98
CA TYR A 16 -0.83 7.45 1.99
C TYR A 16 0.06 7.32 0.75
N THR A 17 1.24 6.74 0.95
CA THR A 17 2.17 6.36 -0.12
C THR A 17 2.68 4.94 0.12
N LEU A 18 2.82 4.18 -0.96
CA LEU A 18 3.43 2.85 -0.98
C LEU A 18 4.65 2.88 -1.90
N ALA A 19 5.79 2.33 -1.46
CA ALA A 19 7.01 2.30 -2.26
C ALA A 19 7.96 1.16 -1.85
N ILE A 20 8.91 0.85 -2.73
CA ILE A 20 10.11 0.08 -2.35
C ILE A 20 11.10 1.07 -1.73
N SER A 21 11.43 0.88 -0.45
CA SER A 21 12.35 1.75 0.28
C SER A 21 13.81 1.32 0.17
N ALA A 22 14.07 0.03 -0.07
CA ALA A 22 15.41 -0.53 -0.22
C ALA A 22 15.40 -1.83 -1.03
N ILE A 23 16.54 -2.17 -1.63
CA ILE A 23 16.80 -3.46 -2.26
C ILE A 23 18.11 -4.00 -1.71
N ALA A 24 18.09 -5.18 -1.11
CA ALA A 24 19.28 -5.83 -0.56
C ALA A 24 19.15 -7.35 -0.64
N HIS A 25 20.26 -8.04 -0.91
CA HIS A 25 20.32 -9.50 -0.94
C HIS A 25 19.24 -10.15 -1.85
N GLY A 26 18.91 -9.51 -2.97
CA GLY A 26 17.90 -10.00 -3.91
C GLY A 26 16.45 -9.82 -3.46
N SER A 27 16.20 -9.14 -2.34
CA SER A 27 14.86 -8.86 -1.82
C SER A 27 14.59 -7.36 -1.76
N GLN A 28 13.31 -7.02 -1.77
CA GLN A 28 12.81 -5.65 -1.74
C GLN A 28 12.19 -5.39 -0.37
N GLN A 29 12.53 -4.25 0.23
CA GLN A 29 11.84 -3.72 1.39
C GLN A 29 10.71 -2.83 0.91
N VAL A 30 9.50 -3.09 1.39
CA VAL A 30 8.30 -2.34 1.04
C VAL A 30 7.90 -1.47 2.22
N GLU A 31 7.48 -0.24 1.94
CA GLU A 31 7.14 0.75 2.94
C GLU A 31 5.80 1.43 2.62
N ILE A 32 4.96 1.54 3.64
CA ILE A 32 3.75 2.36 3.65
C ILE A 32 4.02 3.55 4.56
N ARG A 33 3.78 4.77 4.05
CA ARG A 33 3.81 6.01 4.83
C ARG A 33 2.48 6.74 4.74
N ARG A 34 2.19 7.54 5.75
CA ARG A 34 1.11 8.54 5.73
C ARG A 34 1.69 9.90 6.04
N GLU A 35 1.47 10.88 5.17
CA GLU A 35 1.93 12.27 5.38
C GLU A 35 3.43 12.34 5.68
N GLY A 36 4.22 11.46 5.03
CA GLY A 36 5.66 11.37 5.23
C GLY A 36 6.10 10.65 6.50
N LEU A 37 5.20 10.11 7.32
CA LEU A 37 5.52 9.29 8.50
C LEU A 37 5.41 7.80 8.19
N LEU A 38 6.36 7.00 8.71
CA LEU A 38 6.35 5.55 8.55
C LEU A 38 5.14 4.94 9.26
N VAL A 39 4.34 4.15 8.53
CA VAL A 39 3.20 3.39 9.07
C VAL A 39 3.57 1.92 9.19
N TRP A 40 4.09 1.33 8.10
CA TRP A 40 4.45 -0.08 8.06
C TRP A 40 5.63 -0.31 7.10
N ARG A 41 6.46 -1.30 7.41
CA ARG A 41 7.58 -1.71 6.56
C ARG A 41 7.99 -3.16 6.84
N ALA A 42 8.25 -3.91 5.79
CA ALA A 42 8.79 -5.27 5.88
C ALA A 42 9.67 -5.61 4.67
N TRP A 43 10.58 -6.56 4.85
CA TRP A 43 11.30 -7.19 3.75
C TRP A 43 10.51 -8.33 3.12
N GLY A 44 10.58 -8.47 1.80
CA GLY A 44 9.88 -9.53 1.06
C GLY A 44 10.31 -10.97 1.41
N PHE A 45 11.43 -11.16 2.12
CA PHE A 45 11.85 -12.48 2.60
C PHE A 45 11.32 -12.80 4.01
N GLU A 46 10.72 -11.84 4.72
CA GLU A 46 10.21 -12.06 6.06
C GLU A 46 9.07 -13.09 6.03
N HIS A 47 9.05 -13.97 7.02
CA HIS A 47 7.98 -14.95 7.16
C HIS A 47 6.65 -14.22 7.40
N GLY A 48 5.62 -14.54 6.60
CA GLY A 48 4.32 -13.89 6.70
C GLY A 48 4.17 -12.59 5.88
N PHE A 49 5.24 -12.14 5.21
CA PHE A 49 5.25 -10.91 4.41
C PHE A 49 4.01 -10.75 3.53
N GLU A 50 3.62 -11.80 2.79
CA GLU A 50 2.50 -11.72 1.86
C GLU A 50 1.15 -11.49 2.55
N SER A 51 0.92 -12.15 3.69
CA SER A 51 -0.30 -12.01 4.47
C SER A 51 -0.38 -10.65 5.15
N ASP A 52 0.72 -10.23 5.78
CA ASP A 52 0.80 -8.94 6.47
C ASP A 52 0.68 -7.79 5.48
N PHE A 53 1.39 -7.87 4.35
CA PHE A 53 1.31 -6.83 3.31
C PHE A 53 -0.10 -6.72 2.72
N ALA A 54 -0.80 -7.83 2.48
CA ALA A 54 -2.18 -7.79 2.00
C ALA A 54 -3.14 -7.16 3.02
N LEU A 55 -2.97 -7.46 4.31
CA LEU A 55 -3.75 -6.87 5.39
C LEU A 55 -3.51 -5.36 5.48
N GLU A 56 -2.25 -4.93 5.53
CA GLU A 56 -1.87 -3.52 5.57
C GLU A 56 -2.40 -2.77 4.35
N LEU A 57 -2.29 -3.36 3.16
CA LEU A 57 -2.82 -2.76 1.93
C LEU A 57 -4.34 -2.60 1.98
N SER A 58 -5.07 -3.56 2.54
CA SER A 58 -6.53 -3.46 2.70
C SER A 58 -6.95 -2.34 3.66
N MET A 59 -6.14 -2.04 4.67
CA MET A 59 -6.43 -0.97 5.64
C MET A 59 -6.19 0.43 5.06
N VAL A 60 -5.26 0.57 4.11
CA VAL A 60 -4.86 1.87 3.54
C VAL A 60 -5.42 2.16 2.16
N THR A 61 -6.07 1.19 1.51
CA THR A 61 -6.77 1.41 0.24
C THR A 61 -8.23 1.80 0.44
N VAL A 62 -8.82 2.45 -0.56
CA VAL A 62 -10.26 2.68 -0.69
C VAL A 62 -10.85 1.49 -1.43
N SER A 63 -11.88 0.85 -0.88
CA SER A 63 -12.65 -0.13 -1.66
C SER A 63 -13.45 0.61 -2.73
N ASP A 64 -13.57 0.04 -3.92
CA ASP A 64 -14.44 0.51 -5.02
C ASP A 64 -15.95 0.45 -4.68
N ALA A 65 -16.32 0.44 -3.39
CA ALA A 65 -17.70 0.50 -2.93
C ALA A 65 -18.25 1.92 -3.09
N VAL A 66 -18.65 2.22 -4.34
CA VAL A 66 -19.62 3.23 -4.82
C VAL A 66 -19.31 4.70 -4.46
N PRO A 67 -19.19 5.62 -5.44
CA PRO A 67 -19.20 7.04 -5.14
C PRO A 67 -20.56 7.41 -4.53
N ASP A 68 -20.54 7.88 -3.28
CA ASP A 68 -21.69 8.45 -2.60
C ASP A 68 -22.39 9.46 -3.51
N GLY A 69 -23.71 9.30 -3.60
CA GLY A 69 -24.59 9.95 -4.56
C GLY A 69 -24.34 11.44 -4.72
N GLY A 70 -23.81 11.82 -5.88
CA GLY A 70 -23.98 13.15 -6.42
C GLY A 70 -25.42 13.32 -6.87
N LEU A 71 -26.28 13.85 -6.00
CA LEU A 71 -27.53 14.49 -6.39
C LEU A 71 -27.18 15.65 -7.32
N ALA A 72 -27.42 15.48 -8.62
CA ALA A 72 -27.56 16.61 -9.52
C ALA A 72 -28.95 17.22 -9.25
N VAL A 73 -28.94 18.41 -8.66
CA VAL A 73 -30.08 19.35 -8.65
C VAL A 73 -30.13 20.06 -10.00
#